data_AF-A0A0D2MTQ4-F1
#
_entry.id   AF-A0A0D2MTQ4-F1
#
_cell.length_a   1.000
_cell.length_b   1.000
_cell.length_c   1.000
_cell.angle_alpha   90.00
_cell.angle_beta   90.00
_cell.angle_gamma   90.00
#
_symmetry.space_group_name_H-M   'P 1'
#
loop_
_entity.id
_entity.type
_entity.pdbx_description
1 polymer ?
#
loop_
_entity_poly.entity_id
_entity_poly.type
_entity_poly.pdbx_seq_one_letter_code
_entity_poly.pdbx_strand_id
1 'polypeptide(L)'
;MVIGPLSEGLTCVVGPNGTGKSIVGEAIAFTLGGAKRMLRAKSLVSLINETAALEDAAARAQAQLQELLRPLGIQPDAVDRLDDGFMDA
;
A
#
# COMPACT_ATOMS: atom_id res chain seq x y z
N MET A 1 3.32 5.68 9.71
CA MET A 1 2.04 5.20 10.30
C MET A 1 1.97 3.70 10.10
N VAL A 2 1.50 2.95 11.10
CA VAL A 2 1.26 1.51 10.99
C VAL A 2 -0.25 1.27 11.17
N ILE A 3 -0.86 0.48 10.29
CA ILE A 3 -2.27 0.08 10.39
C ILE A 3 -2.31 -1.44 10.56
N GLY A 4 -2.87 -1.90 11.68
CA GLY A 4 -3.05 -3.32 11.95
C GLY A 4 -2.77 -3.70 13.42
N PRO A 5 -2.89 -5.00 13.76
CA PRO A 5 -3.26 -6.12 12.89
C PRO A 5 -4.70 -6.00 12.34
N LEU A 6 -4.92 -6.47 11.12
CA LEU A 6 -6.25 -6.51 10.52
C LEU A 6 -6.95 -7.81 10.93
N SER A 7 -8.28 -7.74 11.08
CA SER A 7 -9.10 -8.94 11.32
C SER A 7 -9.08 -9.86 10.10
N GLU A 8 -9.08 -11.18 10.31
CA GLU A 8 -9.29 -12.19 9.26
C GLU A 8 -10.67 -12.05 8.58
N GLY A 9 -11.64 -11.45 9.29
CA GLY A 9 -12.95 -11.11 8.74
C GLY A 9 -12.96 -9.72 8.13
N LEU A 10 -13.94 -8.90 8.53
CA LEU A 10 -14.08 -7.53 8.06
C LEU A 10 -13.36 -6.56 8.99
N THR A 11 -12.48 -5.72 8.44
CA THR A 11 -11.91 -4.56 9.15
C THR A 11 -12.49 -3.27 8.57
N CYS A 12 -13.17 -2.48 9.41
CA CYS A 12 -13.75 -1.20 9.01
C CYS A 12 -12.78 -0.04 9.34
N VAL A 13 -12.57 0.87 8.38
CA VAL A 13 -11.84 2.13 8.61
C VAL A 13 -12.84 3.25 8.91
N VAL A 14 -12.92 3.68 10.17
CA VAL A 14 -13.94 4.63 10.67
C VAL A 14 -13.33 5.85 11.35
N GLY A 15 -14.11 6.93 11.47
CA GLY A 15 -13.68 8.20 12.09
C GLY A 15 -14.29 9.47 11.46
N PRO A 16 -14.08 10.66 12.04
CA PRO A 16 -14.64 11.93 11.56
C PRO A 16 -14.25 12.29 10.13
N ASN A 17 -15.01 13.17 9.47
CA ASN A 17 -14.65 13.66 8.13
C ASN A 17 -13.33 14.46 8.17
N GLY A 18 -12.53 14.34 7.10
CA GLY A 18 -11.22 15.02 7.02
C GLY A 18 -10.06 14.31 7.73
N THR A 19 -10.27 13.20 8.46
CA THR A 19 -9.20 12.51 9.21
C THR A 19 -8.33 11.54 8.38
N GLY A 20 -8.43 11.59 7.04
CA GLY A 20 -7.60 10.75 6.16
C GLY A 20 -8.10 9.31 5.95
N LYS A 21 -9.32 8.95 6.37
CA LYS A 21 -9.86 7.57 6.20
C LYS A 21 -9.74 7.03 4.77
N SER A 22 -10.11 7.82 3.76
CA SER A 22 -9.99 7.36 2.37
C SER A 22 -8.59 7.53 1.78
N ILE A 23 -7.66 8.24 2.46
CA ILE A 23 -6.22 8.15 2.17
C ILE A 23 -5.69 6.76 2.48
N VAL A 24 -6.21 6.08 3.52
CA VAL A 24 -5.87 4.67 3.80
C VAL A 24 -6.22 3.79 2.59
N GLY A 25 -7.40 3.96 2.01
CA GLY A 25 -7.79 3.24 0.79
C GLY A 25 -6.91 3.55 -0.42
N GLU A 26 -6.55 4.83 -0.61
CA GLU A 26 -5.64 5.25 -1.69
C GLU A 26 -4.21 4.72 -1.50
N ALA A 27 -3.71 4.63 -0.26
CA ALA A 27 -2.41 4.05 0.05
C ALA A 27 -2.37 2.53 -0.24
N ILE A 28 -3.45 1.81 0.06
CA ILE A 28 -3.60 0.40 -0.32
C ILE A 28 -3.63 0.26 -1.84
N ALA A 29 -4.44 1.07 -2.53
CA ALA A 29 -4.50 1.05 -3.99
C ALA A 29 -3.13 1.37 -4.63
N PHE A 30 -2.42 2.38 -4.13
CA PHE A 30 -1.06 2.71 -4.56
C PHE A 30 -0.09 1.53 -4.37
N THR A 31 -0.12 0.89 -3.20
CA THR A 31 0.76 -0.25 -2.87
C THR A 31 0.53 -1.44 -3.80
N LEU A 32 -0.72 -1.69 -4.19
CA LEU A 32 -1.10 -2.82 -5.05
C LEU A 32 -1.04 -2.52 -6.56
N GLY A 33 -0.52 -1.34 -6.97
CA GLY A 33 -0.47 -0.94 -8.38
C GLY A 33 -1.84 -0.61 -8.99
N GLY A 34 -2.80 -0.19 -8.17
CA GLY A 34 -4.15 0.19 -8.58
C GLY A 34 -4.16 1.30 -9.63
N ALA A 35 -5.13 1.22 -10.56
CA ALA A 35 -5.26 2.20 -11.63
C ALA A 35 -5.61 3.60 -11.09
N LYS A 36 -5.22 4.66 -11.80
CA LYS A 36 -5.48 6.08 -11.45
C LYS A 36 -6.95 6.35 -11.05
N ARG A 37 -7.92 5.63 -11.62
CA ARG A 37 -9.36 5.76 -11.28
C ARG A 37 -9.71 5.39 -9.84
N MET A 38 -8.86 4.61 -9.17
CA MET A 38 -9.01 4.19 -7.77
C MET A 38 -8.44 5.25 -6.80
N LEU A 39 -7.71 6.23 -7.33
CA LEU A 39 -7.18 7.35 -6.58
C LEU A 39 -8.09 8.57 -6.81
N ARG A 40 -8.40 9.30 -5.74
CA ARG A 40 -9.07 10.60 -5.79
C ARG A 40 -8.05 11.71 -5.98
N ALA A 41 -6.82 11.46 -5.56
CA ALA A 41 -5.66 12.31 -5.80
C ALA A 41 -5.48 12.60 -7.29
N LYS A 42 -5.27 13.87 -7.63
CA LYS A 42 -5.06 14.33 -9.01
C LYS A 42 -3.67 13.96 -9.54
N SER A 43 -2.71 13.77 -8.63
CA SER A 43 -1.34 13.35 -8.91
C SER A 43 -0.79 12.48 -7.77
N LEU A 44 0.26 11.70 -8.03
CA LEU A 44 0.90 10.90 -6.99
C LEU A 44 1.51 11.76 -5.88
N VAL A 45 2.03 12.94 -6.22
CA VAL A 45 2.58 13.89 -5.23
C VAL A 45 1.51 14.34 -4.24
N SER A 46 0.25 14.50 -4.69
CA SER A 46 -0.85 14.87 -3.80
C SER A 46 -1.29 13.77 -2.82
N LEU A 47 -0.75 12.56 -2.92
CA LEU A 47 -0.93 11.52 -1.90
C LEU A 47 0.07 11.67 -0.73
N ILE A 48 1.14 12.42 -0.93
CA ILE A 48 2.15 12.67 0.10
C ILE A 48 1.60 13.71 1.07
N ASN A 49 1.79 13.47 2.36
CA ASN A 49 1.39 14.43 3.38
C ASN A 49 2.10 15.77 3.14
N GLU A 50 1.33 16.85 2.98
CA GLU A 50 1.84 18.20 2.68
C GLU A 50 2.79 18.72 3.76
N THR A 51 2.60 18.31 5.02
CA THR A 51 3.54 18.67 6.12
C THR A 51 4.89 17.95 6.02
N ALA A 52 4.95 16.87 5.24
CA ALA A 52 6.18 16.16 4.92
C ALA A 52 6.74 16.55 3.53
N ALA A 53 6.01 17.38 2.76
CA ALA A 53 6.40 17.77 1.41
C ALA A 53 7.37 18.96 1.46
N LEU A 54 8.65 18.67 1.66
CA LEU A 54 9.74 19.56 1.25
C LEU A 54 10.03 19.35 -0.25
N GLU A 55 10.83 20.23 -0.85
CA GLU A 55 11.38 19.99 -2.19
C GLU A 55 12.02 18.58 -2.22
N ASP A 56 11.67 17.76 -3.21
CA ASP A 56 11.98 16.31 -3.33
C ASP A 56 11.24 15.33 -2.38
N ALA A 57 9.97 15.60 -2.08
CA ALA A 57 9.15 14.70 -1.28
C ALA A 57 8.97 13.29 -1.90
N ALA A 58 9.39 12.26 -1.18
CA ALA A 58 9.15 10.85 -1.50
C ALA A 58 8.33 10.18 -0.39
N ALA A 59 7.45 9.26 -0.77
CA ALA A 59 6.66 8.46 0.16
C ALA A 59 6.72 6.98 -0.21
N ARG A 60 6.69 6.12 0.82
CA ARG A 60 6.66 4.67 0.69
C ARG A 60 5.43 4.12 1.39
N ALA A 61 4.74 3.19 0.73
CA ALA A 61 3.68 2.38 1.32
C ALA A 61 4.03 0.90 1.12
N GLN A 62 3.75 0.08 2.12
CA GLN A 62 4.00 -1.35 2.12
C GLN A 62 2.81 -2.07 2.75
N ALA A 63 2.46 -3.22 2.18
CA ALA A 63 1.46 -4.12 2.72
C ALA A 63 2.11 -5.47 2.98
N GLN A 64 1.84 -6.04 4.15
CA GLN A 64 2.21 -7.41 4.49
C GLN A 64 0.97 -8.27 4.31
N LEU A 65 1.00 -9.16 3.33
CA LEU A 65 -0.04 -10.17 3.17
C LEU A 65 0.36 -11.40 4.00
N GLN A 66 -0.49 -11.78 4.95
CA GLN A 66 -0.37 -13.10 5.56
C GLN A 66 -0.89 -14.10 4.53
N GLU A 67 -0.01 -14.94 4.01
CA GLU A 67 -0.36 -15.99 3.06
C GLU A 67 -1.53 -16.84 3.58
N LEU A 68 -2.64 -16.87 2.83
CA LEU A 68 -3.64 -17.93 2.92
C LEU A 68 -3.13 -19.23 2.24
N LEU A 69 -1.81 -19.43 2.12
CA LEU A 69 -1.18 -20.55 1.40
C LEU A 69 -0.77 -21.74 2.30
N ARG A 70 -0.95 -21.63 3.62
CA ARG A 70 -0.69 -22.77 4.53
C ARG A 70 -1.53 -24.03 4.22
N PRO A 71 -2.80 -23.95 3.78
CA PRO A 71 -3.55 -25.15 3.42
C PRO A 71 -3.15 -25.78 2.08
N LEU A 72 -2.42 -25.06 1.22
CA LEU A 72 -2.04 -25.49 -0.14
C LEU A 72 -0.56 -25.91 -0.27
N GLY A 73 0.25 -25.74 0.79
CA GLY A 73 1.63 -26.23 0.84
C GLY A 73 2.64 -25.46 -0.03
N ILE A 74 2.30 -24.26 -0.49
CA ILE A 74 3.21 -23.40 -1.26
C ILE A 74 4.03 -22.57 -0.27
N GLN A 75 5.35 -22.64 -0.36
CA GLN A 75 6.28 -21.92 0.51
C GLN A 75 6.51 -20.48 -0.02
N PRO A 76 6.55 -19.47 0.86
CA PRO A 76 6.62 -18.04 0.52
C PRO A 76 7.94 -17.57 -0.14
N ASP A 77 8.97 -18.42 -0.15
CA ASP A 77 10.34 -18.14 -0.60
C ASP A 77 10.50 -17.95 -2.12
N ALA A 78 9.40 -17.91 -2.89
CA ALA A 78 9.42 -17.68 -4.33
C ALA A 78 9.27 -16.19 -4.73
N VAL A 79 8.88 -15.29 -3.82
CA VAL A 79 8.61 -13.88 -4.16
C VAL A 79 9.86 -13.00 -4.10
N ASP A 80 10.91 -13.40 -3.38
CA ASP A 80 12.16 -12.65 -3.23
C ASP A 80 13.12 -12.74 -4.45
N ARG A 81 12.70 -13.34 -5.57
CA ARG A 81 13.58 -13.58 -6.75
C ARG A 81 13.23 -12.78 -8.01
N LEU A 82 12.40 -11.75 -7.91
CA LEU A 82 12.03 -10.92 -9.08
C LEU A 82 12.80 -9.60 -9.19
N ASP A 83 13.63 -9.24 -8.20
CA ASP A 83 14.38 -7.97 -8.19
C ASP A 83 15.80 -8.06 -8.81
N ASP A 84 16.31 -9.26 -9.11
CA ASP A 84 17.69 -9.43 -9.62
C ASP A 84 17.81 -9.33 -11.16
N GLY A 85 16.75 -8.98 -11.89
CA GLY A 85 16.68 -9.10 -13.35
C GLY A 85 16.66 -7.80 -14.18
N PHE A 86 16.71 -6.62 -13.57
CA PHE A 86 16.58 -5.32 -14.28
C PHE A 86 17.85 -4.44 -14.23
N MET A 87 19.02 -5.05 -14.19
CA MET A 87 20.29 -4.40 -14.54
C MET A 87 21.09 -5.32 -15.47
N ASP A 88 20.75 -5.29 -16.76
CA ASP A 88 21.64 -5.43 -17.92
C ASP A 88 20.82 -5.78 -19.17
N ALA A 89 20.44 -4.74 -19.94
CA ALA A 89 20.14 -4.79 -21.37
C ALA A 89 20.14 -3.37 -21.95
#